data_AF-A0A2H0DFC0-F1
#
_entry.id   AF-A0A2H0DFC0-F1
#
_cell.length_a   1.000
_cell.length_b   1.000
_cell.length_c   1.000
_cell.angle_alpha   90.00
_cell.angle_beta   90.00
_cell.angle_gamma   90.00
#
_symmetry.space_group_name_H-M   'P 1'
#
loop_
_entity.id
_entity.type
_entity.pdbx_description
1 polymer ?
#
loop_
_entity_poly.entity_id
_entity_poly.type
_entity_poly.pdbx_seq_one_letter_code
_entity_poly.pdbx_strand_id
1 'polypeptide(L)'
;MYFTRLSKLIQSRHWLIFGAIFIVAGVLYNVFSRNETSTPTFFGPKTQKVFDYSMKNIIQREFNAEGKLQSQLQAKQLIHYPETDEANLELPQFKFNKGNTLWSLQADRALYNESQQQLKLLENVTVDSQTQSTQSTHLKT
;
A
#
# COMPACT_ATOMS: atom_id res chain seq x y z
N MET A 1 12.89 -21.54 -75.58
CA MET A 1 13.96 -21.84 -74.61
C MET A 1 14.35 -20.52 -73.95
N TYR A 2 14.67 -20.47 -72.64
CA TYR A 2 15.01 -19.28 -71.81
C TYR A 2 13.90 -18.61 -70.95
N PHE A 3 13.12 -19.36 -70.17
CA PHE A 3 12.44 -18.79 -68.98
C PHE A 3 12.28 -19.84 -67.89
N THR A 4 13.38 -20.24 -67.25
CA THR A 4 13.31 -21.16 -66.08
C THR A 4 14.50 -21.06 -65.13
N ARG A 5 15.49 -20.19 -65.39
CA ARG A 5 16.70 -20.07 -64.56
C ARG A 5 16.79 -18.81 -63.69
N LEU A 6 15.87 -17.84 -63.81
CA LEU A 6 15.91 -16.62 -62.99
C LEU A 6 15.20 -16.73 -61.63
N SER A 7 14.28 -17.68 -61.43
CA SER A 7 13.52 -17.81 -60.18
C SER A 7 14.28 -18.54 -59.06
N LYS A 8 15.32 -19.32 -59.38
CA LYS A 8 16.11 -20.06 -58.38
C LYS A 8 17.19 -19.22 -57.68
N LEU A 9 17.63 -18.11 -58.28
CA LEU A 9 18.64 -17.24 -57.66
C LEU A 9 18.06 -16.31 -56.59
N ILE A 10 16.78 -15.97 -56.70
CA ILE A 10 16.09 -15.11 -55.73
C ILE A 10 15.72 -15.93 -54.49
N GLN A 11 15.31 -17.18 -54.68
CA GLN A 11 14.88 -18.08 -53.60
C GLN A 11 16.02 -18.44 -52.62
N SER A 12 17.28 -18.56 -53.04
CA SER A 12 18.40 -18.86 -52.14
C SER A 12 18.91 -17.65 -51.33
N ARG A 13 18.66 -16.43 -51.82
CA ARG A 13 19.11 -15.19 -51.15
C ARG A 13 18.24 -14.83 -49.94
N HIS A 14 16.98 -15.27 -49.93
CA HIS A 14 16.08 -15.06 -48.79
C HIS A 14 16.47 -15.90 -47.57
N TRP A 15 17.04 -17.10 -47.76
CA TRP A 15 17.48 -17.96 -46.65
C TRP A 15 18.60 -17.32 -45.82
N LEU A 16 19.51 -16.57 -46.46
CA LEU A 16 20.55 -15.83 -45.75
C LEU A 16 19.98 -14.65 -44.95
N ILE A 17 18.95 -13.97 -45.48
CA ILE A 17 18.28 -12.86 -44.79
C ILE A 17 17.49 -13.38 -43.59
N PHE A 18 16.75 -14.48 -43.75
CA PHE A 18 16.05 -15.12 -42.63
C PHE A 18 17.01 -15.60 -41.54
N GLY A 19 18.15 -16.19 -41.91
CA GLY A 19 19.20 -16.57 -40.95
C GLY A 19 19.76 -15.37 -40.18
N ALA A 20 20.07 -14.26 -40.88
CA ALA A 20 20.57 -13.05 -40.25
C ALA A 20 19.56 -12.41 -39.29
N ILE A 21 18.27 -12.37 -39.66
CA ILE A 21 17.20 -11.86 -38.79
C ILE A 21 17.08 -12.72 -37.52
N PHE A 22 17.17 -14.05 -37.63
CA PHE A 22 17.06 -14.94 -36.47
C PHE A 22 18.23 -14.77 -35.50
N ILE A 23 19.44 -14.55 -36.02
CA ILE A 23 20.63 -14.24 -35.21
C ILE A 23 20.47 -12.90 -34.49
N VAL A 24 20.03 -11.86 -35.20
CA VAL A 24 19.80 -10.53 -34.60
C VAL A 24 18.71 -10.61 -33.53
N ALA A 25 17.62 -11.34 -33.77
CA ALA A 25 16.56 -11.55 -32.78
C ALA A 25 17.07 -12.30 -31.53
N GLY A 26 17.94 -13.32 -31.70
CA GLY A 26 18.55 -14.04 -30.58
C GLY A 26 19.49 -13.17 -29.75
N VAL A 27 20.28 -12.30 -30.40
CA VAL A 27 21.16 -11.34 -29.71
C VAL A 27 20.34 -10.29 -28.97
N LEU A 28 19.30 -9.74 -29.60
CA LEU A 28 18.39 -8.78 -28.94
C LEU A 28 17.64 -9.42 -27.77
N TYR A 29 17.18 -10.66 -27.90
CA TYR A 29 16.60 -11.41 -26.80
C TYR A 29 17.60 -11.58 -25.65
N ASN A 30 18.85 -11.96 -25.94
CA ASN A 30 19.86 -12.13 -24.88
C ASN A 30 20.24 -10.82 -24.19
N VAL A 31 20.28 -9.70 -24.92
CA VAL A 31 20.56 -8.37 -24.35
C VAL A 31 19.37 -7.86 -23.54
N PHE A 32 18.14 -8.02 -24.05
CA PHE A 32 16.94 -7.51 -23.39
C PHE A 32 16.54 -8.35 -22.17
N SER A 33 16.74 -9.66 -22.19
CA SER A 33 16.52 -10.54 -21.03
C SER A 33 17.54 -10.36 -19.90
N ARG A 34 18.68 -9.68 -20.15
CA ARG A 34 19.64 -9.31 -19.10
C ARG A 34 19.22 -8.07 -18.30
N ASN A 35 18.17 -7.38 -18.72
CA ASN A 35 17.67 -6.16 -18.08
C ASN A 35 16.53 -6.43 -17.08
N GLU A 36 16.22 -7.69 -16.79
CA GLU A 36 15.50 -8.01 -15.57
C GLU A 36 16.44 -7.68 -14.41
N THR A 37 16.28 -6.46 -13.91
CA THR A 37 16.94 -5.92 -12.74
C THR A 37 16.79 -6.96 -11.66
N SER A 38 17.86 -7.72 -11.39
CA SER A 38 17.93 -8.61 -10.24
C SER A 38 17.80 -7.72 -9.02
N THR A 39 16.57 -7.59 -8.54
CA THR A 39 16.28 -7.10 -7.20
C THR A 39 17.13 -7.95 -6.27
N PRO A 40 17.94 -7.37 -5.39
CA PRO A 40 18.77 -8.15 -4.49
C PRO A 40 17.83 -9.04 -3.67
N THR A 41 17.86 -10.34 -3.94
CA THR A 41 17.10 -11.33 -3.18
C THR A 41 17.64 -11.30 -1.76
N PHE A 42 16.95 -10.58 -0.88
CA PHE A 42 17.19 -10.65 0.55
C PHE A 42 16.78 -12.06 0.97
N PHE A 43 17.75 -12.93 1.26
CA PHE A 43 17.52 -14.25 1.84
C PHE A 43 17.13 -14.12 3.31
N GLY A 44 16.05 -13.38 3.58
CA GLY A 44 15.32 -13.46 4.84
C GLY A 44 14.38 -14.67 4.81
N PRO A 45 14.00 -15.23 5.97
CA PRO A 45 13.00 -16.28 6.02
C PRO A 45 11.72 -15.82 5.31
N LYS A 46 11.22 -16.64 4.37
CA LYS A 46 10.01 -16.45 3.53
C LYS A 46 8.69 -16.17 4.29
N THR A 47 8.73 -16.10 5.62
CA THR A 47 7.59 -15.99 6.52
C THR A 47 7.50 -14.65 7.25
N GLN A 48 8.48 -13.76 7.08
CA GLN A 48 8.43 -12.45 7.72
C GLN A 48 7.75 -11.46 6.79
N LYS A 49 6.50 -11.07 7.10
CA LYS A 49 5.85 -9.93 6.43
C LYS A 49 6.83 -8.75 6.47
N VAL A 50 7.24 -8.29 5.29
CA VAL A 50 8.18 -7.17 5.17
C VAL A 50 7.41 -5.89 5.44
N PHE A 51 7.79 -5.16 6.48
CA PHE A 51 7.26 -3.82 6.74
C PHE A 51 8.17 -2.78 6.10
N ASP A 52 7.61 -1.68 5.63
CA ASP A 52 8.35 -0.54 5.06
C ASP A 52 8.59 0.56 6.10
N TYR A 53 7.64 0.77 7.03
CA TYR A 53 7.80 1.68 8.14
C TYR A 53 7.17 1.17 9.44
N SER A 54 7.73 1.63 10.55
CA SER A 54 7.16 1.44 11.88
C SER A 54 7.34 2.69 12.72
N MET A 55 6.37 2.95 13.58
CA MET A 55 6.37 4.08 14.51
C MET A 55 6.03 3.60 15.91
N LYS A 56 6.55 4.27 16.92
CA LYS A 56 6.28 3.98 18.34
C LYS A 56 5.75 5.22 19.04
N ASN A 57 4.88 5.00 20.04
CA ASN A 57 4.25 6.05 20.84
C ASN A 57 3.63 7.15 19.99
N ILE A 58 2.79 6.75 19.04
CA ILE A 58 2.20 7.65 18.05
C ILE A 58 1.04 8.43 18.65
N ILE A 59 0.95 9.69 18.25
CA ILE A 59 -0.21 10.57 18.48
C ILE A 59 -0.49 11.29 17.16
N GLN A 60 -1.54 10.87 16.48
CA GLN A 60 -2.06 11.54 15.29
C GLN A 60 -3.26 12.40 15.68
N ARG A 61 -3.30 13.64 15.16
CA ARG A 61 -4.40 14.58 15.37
C ARG A 61 -4.88 15.10 14.04
N GLU A 62 -6.18 15.11 13.86
CA GLU A 62 -6.84 15.66 12.69
C GLU A 62 -7.63 16.89 13.10
N PHE A 63 -7.49 17.97 12.33
CA PHE A 63 -8.15 19.24 12.57
C PHE A 63 -9.11 19.54 11.43
N ASN A 64 -10.24 20.15 11.75
CA ASN A 64 -11.19 20.60 10.75
C ASN A 64 -10.74 21.92 10.09
N ALA A 65 -11.52 22.43 9.14
CA ALA A 65 -11.21 23.66 8.41
C ALA A 65 -11.09 24.91 9.32
N GLU A 66 -11.74 24.90 10.48
CA GLU A 66 -11.66 25.98 11.47
C GLU A 66 -10.50 25.81 12.46
N GLY A 67 -9.65 24.80 12.27
CA GLY A 67 -8.50 24.51 13.15
C GLY A 67 -8.88 23.83 14.47
N LYS A 68 -10.11 23.34 14.63
CA LYS A 68 -10.56 22.61 15.82
C LYS A 68 -10.22 21.12 15.68
N LEU A 69 -9.84 20.50 16.80
CA LEU A 69 -9.54 19.07 16.85
C LEU A 69 -10.80 18.25 16.52
N GLN A 70 -10.75 17.52 15.41
CA GLN A 70 -11.83 16.67 14.92
C GLN A 70 -11.68 15.23 15.43
N SER A 71 -10.46 14.68 15.33
CA SER A 71 -10.14 13.33 15.74
C SER A 71 -8.71 13.23 16.29
N GLN A 72 -8.48 12.23 17.13
CA GLN A 72 -7.16 11.88 17.63
C GLN A 72 -7.02 10.37 17.74
N LEU A 73 -5.91 9.85 17.23
CA LEU A 73 -5.48 8.47 17.37
C LEU A 73 -4.19 8.44 18.20
N GLN A 74 -4.16 7.60 19.22
CA GLN A 74 -2.96 7.25 19.95
C GLN A 74 -2.72 5.76 19.89
N ALA A 75 -1.48 5.32 19.74
CA ALA A 75 -1.13 3.90 19.82
C ALA A 75 0.31 3.73 20.29
N LYS A 76 0.61 2.59 20.90
CA LYS A 76 1.96 2.26 21.37
C LYS A 76 2.89 1.94 20.21
N GLN A 77 2.39 1.27 19.17
CA GLN A 77 3.15 0.95 17.97
C GLN A 77 2.24 0.93 16.76
N LEU A 78 2.78 1.35 15.61
CA LEU A 78 2.19 1.18 14.29
C LEU A 78 3.22 0.52 13.37
N ILE A 79 2.81 -0.51 12.64
CA ILE A 79 3.63 -1.18 11.61
C ILE A 79 2.82 -1.26 10.34
N HIS A 80 3.36 -0.76 9.24
CA HIS A 80 2.71 -0.82 7.93
C HIS A 80 3.32 -1.92 7.05
N TYR A 81 2.45 -2.61 6.33
CA TYR A 81 2.78 -3.71 5.44
C TYR A 81 2.33 -3.35 4.01
N PRO A 82 3.25 -2.93 3.13
CA PRO A 82 2.91 -2.47 1.78
C PRO A 82 2.31 -3.57 0.90
N GLU A 83 2.63 -4.84 1.18
CA GLU A 83 2.08 -5.98 0.41
C GLU A 83 0.57 -6.12 0.54
N THR A 84 0.02 -5.78 1.71
CA THR A 84 -1.41 -5.91 2.03
C THR A 84 -2.12 -4.57 2.18
N ASP A 85 -1.36 -3.47 2.12
CA ASP A 85 -1.84 -2.11 2.39
C ASP A 85 -2.51 -2.03 3.78
N GLU A 86 -1.90 -2.73 4.75
CA GLU A 86 -2.39 -2.86 6.12
C GLU A 86 -1.44 -2.20 7.11
N ALA A 87 -1.99 -1.41 8.02
CA ALA A 87 -1.32 -0.91 9.21
C ALA A 87 -1.85 -1.64 10.46
N ASN A 88 -0.93 -2.23 11.22
CA ASN A 88 -1.20 -2.85 12.50
C ASN A 88 -0.91 -1.86 13.63
N LEU A 89 -1.86 -1.67 14.53
CA LEU A 89 -1.73 -0.79 15.68
C LEU A 89 -1.81 -1.59 16.99
N GLU A 90 -0.87 -1.34 17.90
CA GLU A 90 -0.84 -1.91 19.25
C GLU A 90 -1.41 -0.92 20.27
N LEU A 91 -2.35 -1.39 21.11
CA LEU A 91 -3.07 -0.61 22.12
C LEU A 91 -3.63 0.72 21.58
N PRO A 92 -4.44 0.70 20.49
CA PRO A 92 -4.99 1.92 19.93
C PRO A 92 -6.07 2.54 20.82
N GLN A 93 -6.04 3.87 20.93
CA GLN A 93 -7.10 4.71 21.47
C GLN A 93 -7.51 5.76 20.44
N PHE A 94 -8.75 5.66 19.95
CA PHE A 94 -9.36 6.63 19.05
C PHE A 94 -10.31 7.53 19.83
N LYS A 95 -10.22 8.84 19.60
CA LYS A 95 -11.17 9.83 20.11
C LYS A 95 -11.66 10.71 18.98
N PHE A 96 -12.96 10.87 18.83
CA PHE A 96 -13.52 11.76 17.81
C PHE A 96 -14.85 12.36 18.25
N ASN A 97 -15.15 13.55 17.73
CA ASN A 97 -16.43 14.21 17.95
C ASN A 97 -17.38 13.86 16.81
N LYS A 98 -18.61 13.45 17.15
CA LYS A 98 -19.72 13.30 16.20
C LYS A 98 -20.91 14.10 16.70
N GLY A 99 -21.14 15.26 16.08
CA GLY A 99 -22.07 16.25 16.61
C GLY A 99 -21.64 16.72 17.99
N ASN A 100 -22.54 16.61 18.98
CA ASN A 100 -22.29 17.01 20.36
C ASN A 100 -21.88 15.83 21.28
N THR A 101 -21.44 14.72 20.68
CA THR A 101 -21.03 13.51 21.41
C THR A 101 -19.56 13.23 21.14
N LEU A 102 -18.79 13.11 22.21
CA LEU A 102 -17.42 12.63 22.18
C LEU A 102 -17.43 11.11 22.27
N TRP A 103 -16.81 10.46 21.29
CA TRP A 103 -16.62 9.02 21.26
C TRP A 103 -15.18 8.67 21.62
N SER A 104 -15.00 7.58 22.35
CA SER A 104 -13.70 6.98 22.66
C SER A 104 -13.76 5.49 22.36
N LEU A 105 -12.85 4.99 21.52
CA LEU A 105 -12.71 3.58 21.19
C LEU A 105 -11.33 3.10 21.59
N GLN A 106 -11.26 1.92 22.19
CA GLN A 106 -10.03 1.30 22.66
C GLN A 106 -10.06 -0.19 22.34
N ALA A 107 -8.91 -0.76 22.05
CA ALA A 107 -8.72 -2.19 21.82
C ALA A 107 -7.28 -2.58 22.13
N ASP A 108 -6.97 -3.88 22.17
CA ASP A 108 -5.58 -4.33 22.30
C ASP A 108 -4.84 -4.22 20.97
N ARG A 109 -5.55 -4.45 19.86
CA ARG A 109 -4.99 -4.35 18.51
C ARG A 109 -5.99 -3.72 17.55
N ALA A 110 -5.49 -3.05 16.52
CA ALA A 110 -6.29 -2.71 15.35
C ALA A 110 -5.56 -3.01 14.05
N LEU A 111 -6.34 -3.33 13.02
CA LEU A 111 -5.90 -3.43 11.64
C LEU A 111 -6.61 -2.35 10.84
N TYR A 112 -5.85 -1.47 10.21
CA TYR A 112 -6.36 -0.48 9.28
C TYR A 112 -5.92 -0.86 7.88
N ASN A 113 -6.86 -1.00 6.96
CA ASN A 113 -6.58 -1.23 5.55
C ASN A 113 -6.89 0.05 4.77
N GLU A 114 -5.86 0.63 4.14
CA GLU A 114 -5.99 1.92 3.43
C GLU A 114 -6.85 1.77 2.17
N SER A 115 -6.57 0.76 1.35
CA SER A 115 -7.31 0.43 0.12
C SER A 115 -8.82 0.26 0.33
N GLN A 116 -9.22 -0.41 1.41
CA GLN A 116 -10.62 -0.70 1.74
C GLN A 116 -11.25 0.33 2.68
N GLN A 117 -10.45 1.29 3.17
CA GLN A 117 -10.85 2.24 4.21
C GLN A 117 -11.50 1.55 5.43
N GLN A 118 -10.99 0.38 5.79
CA GLN A 118 -11.59 -0.47 6.82
C GLN A 118 -10.72 -0.48 8.08
N LEU A 119 -11.34 -0.19 9.22
CA LEU A 119 -10.73 -0.34 10.54
C LEU A 119 -11.36 -1.55 11.27
N LYS A 120 -10.52 -2.48 11.71
CA LYS A 120 -10.91 -3.63 12.54
C LYS A 120 -10.27 -3.45 13.92
N LEU A 121 -11.11 -3.40 14.95
CA LEU A 121 -10.68 -3.43 16.35
C LEU A 121 -10.71 -4.88 16.83
N LEU A 122 -9.62 -5.34 17.44
CA LEU A 122 -9.41 -6.73 17.82
C LEU A 122 -9.05 -6.80 19.29
N GLU A 123 -9.73 -7.69 20.02
CA GLU A 123 -9.52 -8.00 21.43
C GLU A 123 -9.79 -6.82 22.39
N ASN A 124 -10.47 -7.11 23.51
CA ASN A 124 -10.78 -6.16 24.58
C ASN A 124 -11.33 -4.81 24.10
N VAL A 125 -12.21 -4.85 23.09
CA VAL A 125 -12.76 -3.66 22.46
C VAL A 125 -13.73 -2.96 23.42
N THR A 126 -13.44 -1.70 23.73
CA THR A 126 -14.30 -0.84 24.56
C THR A 126 -14.71 0.38 23.75
N VAL A 127 -15.99 0.74 23.83
CA VAL A 127 -16.55 1.93 23.17
C VAL A 127 -17.31 2.74 24.21
N ASP A 128 -16.85 3.96 24.44
CA ASP A 128 -17.48 4.93 25.33
C ASP A 128 -17.99 6.12 24.53
N SER A 129 -19.12 6.68 24.97
CA SER A 129 -19.67 7.91 24.42
C SER A 129 -20.11 8.84 25.54
N GLN A 130 -19.82 10.13 25.37
CA GLN A 130 -20.20 11.17 26.31
C GLN A 130 -20.85 12.32 25.53
N THR A 131 -22.16 12.50 25.73
CA THR A 131 -22.86 13.66 25.19
C THR A 131 -22.49 14.88 26.00
N GLN A 132 -21.92 15.88 25.35
CA GLN A 132 -21.56 17.15 25.97
C GLN A 132 -22.84 17.92 26.28
N SER A 133 -23.36 17.83 27.49
CA SER A 133 -24.52 18.66 27.88
C SER A 133 -24.09 20.12 27.86
N THR A 134 -24.71 20.93 27.01
CA THR A 134 -24.64 22.39 27.05
C THR A 134 -25.32 22.86 28.33
N GLN A 135 -24.60 22.84 29.45
CA GLN A 135 -25.01 23.58 30.64
C GLN A 135 -24.89 25.07 30.32
N SER A 136 -26.00 25.65 29.89
CA SER A 136 -26.20 27.10 29.82
C SER A 136 -25.92 27.68 31.21
N THR A 137 -24.74 28.27 31.40
CA THR A 137 -24.44 29.07 32.58
C THR A 137 -25.37 30.28 32.57
N HIS A 138 -26.53 30.15 33.22
CA HIS A 138 -27.40 31.29 33.45
C HIS A 138 -26.70 32.19 34.47
N LEU A 139 -26.00 33.22 33.97
CA LEU A 139 -25.51 34.31 34.80
C LEU A 139 -26.74 34.95 35.47
N LYS A 140 -26.86 34.79 36.79
CA LYS A 140 -27.73 35.64 37.60
C LYS A 140 -27.08 37.02 37.64
N THR A 141 -27.63 37.96 36.89
CA THR A 141 -27.48 39.40 37.12
C THR A 141 -28.51 39.87 38.13
#